data_AF-A0A836W0I9-F1
#
_entry.id   AF-A0A836W0I9-F1
#
_cell.length_a   1.000
_cell.length_b   1.000
_cell.length_c   1.000
_cell.angle_alpha   90.00
_cell.angle_beta   90.00
_cell.angle_gamma   90.00
#
_symmetry.space_group_name_H-M   'P 1'
#
loop_
_entity.id
_entity.type
_entity.pdbx_description
1 polymer ?
#
loop_
_entity_poly.entity_id
_entity_poly.type
_entity_poly.pdbx_seq_one_letter_code
_entity_poly.pdbx_strand_id
1 'polypeptide(L)'
;MHLEDGMIELTDQRKARLLGSLLHDIGKFQYRAEKTNVSHSENSAYFIREFLGRIDVVKSILEKSLVFAADHHKEYADDFLRQADGLSASERVKDDHYFAHRPLLSIFRKLDIGKGSTPSESWYVEPRALNIDDIFPEKVDVEPSEWKPDVKTMREKHLDSWEKMKEEFLKIPKKVSFESLYDTIYYLLERWTSRVCSAGYGFMPDISLFDHSRTVAAYADCLAESTDKDKPFLVIEGDISGIQNFIYKIANPSDADQKRTSKILRGRSLYVNLLSDTAADFILKELGLFKVHLLMNGGGHFHILSPNRENIRKKIIELEKRINKWLIKEHHGELGIVIASNEFSIDEVSDYSSVKRKMSSKLNQKKEKKNFDLIGEFNFFGPHEPGYTKEIWDVCKVCGGDMKKTKNRICPVCSSH
;
A
#
# COMPACT_ATOMS: atom_id res chain seq x y z
N MET A 1 -1.14 10.67 27.57
CA MET A 1 -0.24 10.18 26.51
C MET A 1 0.08 11.41 25.67
N HIS A 2 1.25 12.01 25.85
CA HIS A 2 1.63 13.19 25.04
C HIS A 2 1.70 12.71 23.59
N LEU A 3 0.91 13.30 22.71
CA LEU A 3 1.02 13.09 21.27
C LEU A 3 2.46 13.46 20.89
N GLU A 4 3.19 12.55 20.27
CA GLU A 4 4.48 12.88 19.67
C GLU A 4 4.26 13.92 18.57
N ASP A 5 5.08 14.97 18.56
CA ASP A 5 4.97 16.06 17.61
C ASP A 5 5.01 15.51 16.17
N GLY A 6 3.95 15.74 15.38
CA GLY A 6 3.83 15.23 14.00
C GLY A 6 2.81 14.12 13.76
N MET A 7 2.35 13.40 14.79
CA MET A 7 1.38 12.30 14.62
C MET A 7 -0.05 12.81 14.45
N ILE A 8 -0.80 12.27 13.49
CA ILE A 8 -2.23 12.57 13.36
C ILE A 8 -3.02 11.82 14.43
N GLU A 9 -3.79 12.55 15.22
CA GLU A 9 -4.61 11.98 16.27
C GLU A 9 -5.68 11.02 15.72
N LEU A 10 -5.90 9.91 16.42
CA LEU A 10 -6.91 8.91 16.05
C LEU A 10 -8.21 9.12 16.84
N THR A 11 -8.90 10.21 16.52
CA THR A 11 -10.21 10.53 17.12
C THR A 11 -11.30 9.55 16.68
N ASP A 12 -12.39 9.44 17.45
CA ASP A 12 -13.52 8.59 17.08
C ASP A 12 -14.20 9.03 15.77
N GLN A 13 -14.13 10.33 15.42
CA GLN A 13 -14.58 10.82 14.12
C GLN A 13 -13.72 10.28 12.98
N ARG A 14 -12.39 10.33 13.14
CA ARG A 14 -11.45 9.84 12.13
C ARG A 14 -11.54 8.33 11.97
N LYS A 15 -11.64 7.58 13.07
CA LYS A 15 -11.89 6.12 13.06
C LYS A 15 -13.16 5.77 12.27
N ALA A 16 -14.25 6.46 12.55
CA ALA A 16 -15.52 6.25 11.84
C ALA A 16 -15.40 6.55 10.34
N ARG A 17 -14.71 7.64 9.96
CA ARG A 17 -14.46 7.98 8.56
C ARG A 17 -13.62 6.92 7.87
N LEU A 18 -12.50 6.52 8.46
CA LEU A 18 -11.61 5.48 7.91
C LEU A 18 -12.36 4.18 7.67
N LEU A 19 -13.15 3.74 8.65
CA LEU A 19 -13.93 2.50 8.56
C LEU A 19 -15.05 2.59 7.51
N GLY A 20 -15.86 3.66 7.58
CA GLY A 20 -16.96 3.89 6.65
C GLY A 20 -16.49 4.07 5.21
N SER A 21 -15.37 4.78 4.99
CA SER A 21 -14.80 5.01 3.66
C SER A 21 -14.23 3.73 3.05
N LEU A 22 -13.55 2.89 3.85
CA LEU A 22 -13.00 1.63 3.35
C LEU A 22 -14.12 0.64 2.93
N LEU A 23 -15.26 0.68 3.62
CA LEU A 23 -16.39 -0.22 3.39
C LEU A 23 -17.57 0.41 2.63
N HIS A 24 -17.47 1.66 2.16
CA HIS A 24 -18.59 2.40 1.57
C HIS A 24 -19.27 1.67 0.40
N ASP A 25 -18.47 0.92 -0.37
CA ASP A 25 -18.90 0.20 -1.56
C ASP A 25 -18.94 -1.33 -1.39
N ILE A 26 -18.76 -1.88 -0.17
CA ILE A 26 -18.79 -3.34 0.03
C ILE A 26 -20.13 -3.96 -0.39
N GLY A 27 -21.23 -3.21 -0.27
CA GLY A 27 -22.54 -3.61 -0.75
C GLY A 27 -22.60 -3.88 -2.25
N LYS A 28 -21.69 -3.30 -3.06
CA LYS A 28 -21.57 -3.63 -4.50
C LYS A 28 -21.17 -5.09 -4.73
N PHE A 29 -20.41 -5.70 -3.82
CA PHE A 29 -20.10 -7.12 -3.88
C PHE A 29 -21.36 -7.93 -3.55
N GLN A 30 -22.10 -7.56 -2.50
CA GLN A 30 -23.38 -8.20 -2.19
C GLN A 30 -24.36 -8.15 -3.36
N TYR A 31 -24.49 -7.00 -4.03
CA TYR A 31 -25.31 -6.83 -5.23
C TYR A 31 -24.96 -7.80 -6.37
N ARG A 32 -23.69 -8.19 -6.48
CA ARG A 32 -23.21 -9.13 -7.51
C ARG A 32 -23.47 -10.58 -7.13
N ALA A 33 -23.53 -10.88 -5.84
CA ALA A 33 -23.74 -12.21 -5.28
C ALA A 33 -25.24 -12.53 -5.10
N GLU A 34 -25.97 -11.65 -4.42
CA GLU A 34 -27.32 -11.87 -3.92
C GLU A 34 -28.33 -10.93 -4.62
N LYS A 35 -29.63 -11.24 -4.51
CA LYS A 35 -30.69 -10.31 -4.92
C LYS A 35 -30.98 -9.39 -3.72
N THR A 36 -30.84 -8.08 -3.91
CA THR A 36 -31.10 -7.09 -2.85
C THR A 36 -32.12 -6.06 -3.30
N ASN A 37 -32.95 -5.57 -2.37
CA ASN A 37 -34.00 -4.58 -2.64
C ASN A 37 -33.64 -3.15 -2.17
N VAL A 38 -32.49 -2.98 -1.53
CA VAL A 38 -31.99 -1.70 -1.00
C VAL A 38 -30.71 -1.31 -1.71
N SER A 39 -30.36 -0.01 -1.75
CA SER A 39 -29.17 0.51 -2.44
C SER A 39 -27.85 -0.13 -1.96
N HIS A 40 -26.78 -0.03 -2.76
CA HIS A 40 -25.49 -0.63 -2.37
C HIS A 40 -24.90 0.04 -1.14
N SER A 41 -25.14 1.34 -0.97
CA SER A 41 -24.76 2.09 0.21
C SER A 41 -25.49 1.60 1.47
N GLU A 42 -26.79 1.30 1.37
CA GLU A 42 -27.54 0.70 2.48
C GLU A 42 -27.03 -0.71 2.83
N ASN A 43 -26.75 -1.54 1.81
CA ASN A 43 -26.12 -2.84 2.02
C ASN A 43 -24.76 -2.73 2.72
N SER A 44 -23.94 -1.74 2.35
CA SER A 44 -22.65 -1.48 3.02
C SER A 44 -22.84 -1.16 4.50
N ALA A 45 -23.83 -0.34 4.85
CA ALA A 45 -24.14 -0.06 6.25
C ALA A 45 -24.67 -1.31 6.99
N TYR A 46 -25.53 -2.12 6.37
CA TYR A 46 -25.97 -3.39 6.95
C TYR A 46 -24.79 -4.33 7.22
N PHE A 47 -23.87 -4.45 6.28
CA PHE A 47 -22.65 -5.24 6.45
C PHE A 47 -21.82 -4.76 7.66
N ILE A 48 -21.57 -3.45 7.79
CA ILE A 48 -20.83 -2.91 8.94
C ILE A 48 -21.56 -3.23 10.26
N ARG A 49 -22.88 -3.03 10.30
CA ARG A 49 -23.69 -3.28 11.50
C ARG A 49 -23.64 -4.76 11.90
N GLU A 50 -23.84 -5.65 10.94
CA GLU A 50 -23.92 -7.10 11.17
C GLU A 50 -22.57 -7.68 11.59
N PHE A 51 -21.50 -7.41 10.82
CA PHE A 51 -20.22 -8.07 10.99
C PHE A 51 -19.31 -7.39 12.01
N LEU A 52 -19.39 -6.05 12.12
CA LEU A 52 -18.46 -5.25 12.94
C LEU A 52 -19.12 -4.66 14.19
N GLY A 53 -20.45 -4.49 14.23
CA GLY A 53 -21.16 -3.91 15.38
C GLY A 53 -20.99 -4.68 16.70
N ARG A 54 -20.61 -5.97 16.62
CA ARG A 54 -20.29 -6.81 17.78
C ARG A 54 -18.94 -6.48 18.44
N ILE A 55 -18.02 -5.84 17.73
CA ILE A 55 -16.63 -5.61 18.13
C ILE A 55 -16.56 -4.42 19.08
N ASP A 56 -15.86 -4.55 20.21
CA ASP A 56 -15.93 -3.57 21.30
C ASP A 56 -15.45 -2.17 20.88
N VAL A 57 -14.37 -2.07 20.09
CA VAL A 57 -13.85 -0.78 19.59
C VAL A 57 -14.71 -0.12 18.52
N VAL A 58 -15.67 -0.84 17.92
CA VAL A 58 -16.59 -0.31 16.90
C VAL A 58 -17.81 0.34 17.55
N LYS A 59 -18.22 -0.09 18.75
CA LYS A 59 -19.45 0.37 19.41
C LYS A 59 -19.54 1.89 19.55
N SER A 60 -18.45 2.57 19.90
CA SER A 60 -18.46 4.04 20.05
C SER A 60 -18.51 4.81 18.73
N ILE A 61 -18.14 4.16 17.63
CA ILE A 61 -18.04 4.76 16.29
C ILE A 61 -19.07 4.22 15.30
N LEU A 62 -19.90 3.25 15.70
CA LEU A 62 -20.76 2.47 14.82
C LEU A 62 -21.68 3.36 14.01
N GLU A 63 -22.57 4.12 14.66
CA GLU A 63 -23.57 4.95 13.98
C GLU A 63 -22.93 5.95 13.00
N LYS A 64 -21.81 6.57 13.38
CA LYS A 64 -21.06 7.45 12.48
C LYS A 64 -20.51 6.69 11.26
N SER A 65 -19.95 5.51 11.47
CA SER A 65 -19.44 4.65 10.40
C SER A 65 -20.54 4.22 9.43
N LEU A 66 -21.75 3.95 9.94
CA LEU A 66 -22.92 3.63 9.13
C LEU A 66 -23.36 4.81 8.28
N VAL A 67 -23.37 6.03 8.84
CA VAL A 67 -23.68 7.26 8.10
C VAL A 67 -22.67 7.48 6.97
N PHE A 68 -21.36 7.36 7.25
CA PHE A 68 -20.33 7.46 6.20
C PHE A 68 -20.57 6.45 5.07
N ALA A 69 -20.88 5.20 5.39
CA ALA A 69 -21.12 4.17 4.37
C ALA A 69 -22.45 4.34 3.62
N ALA A 70 -23.54 4.70 4.29
CA ALA A 70 -24.87 4.80 3.69
C ALA A 70 -25.09 6.09 2.89
N ASP A 71 -24.56 7.21 3.40
CA ASP A 71 -24.96 8.53 2.91
C ASP A 71 -23.99 9.11 1.89
N HIS A 72 -22.87 8.47 1.53
CA HIS A 72 -21.84 9.08 0.65
C HIS A 72 -22.31 9.61 -0.72
N HIS A 73 -23.50 9.21 -1.21
CA HIS A 73 -24.13 9.76 -2.42
C HIS A 73 -25.11 10.92 -2.18
N LYS A 74 -25.35 11.30 -0.93
CA LYS A 74 -26.31 12.34 -0.53
C LYS A 74 -25.60 13.68 -0.37
N GLU A 75 -26.28 14.78 -0.71
CA GLU A 75 -25.70 16.14 -0.67
C GLU A 75 -25.29 16.60 0.74
N TYR A 76 -25.88 16.04 1.80
CA TYR A 76 -25.58 16.38 3.19
C TYR A 76 -24.56 15.43 3.87
N ALA A 77 -23.95 14.53 3.10
CA ALA A 77 -22.96 13.59 3.60
C ALA A 77 -21.63 14.26 3.93
N ASP A 78 -20.68 13.51 4.51
CA ASP A 78 -19.31 13.98 4.68
C ASP A 78 -18.71 14.28 3.30
N ASP A 79 -18.49 15.57 3.07
CA ASP A 79 -18.07 16.10 1.78
C ASP A 79 -16.70 15.52 1.36
N PHE A 80 -15.85 15.12 2.32
CA PHE A 80 -14.56 14.52 2.02
C PHE A 80 -14.69 13.14 1.40
N LEU A 81 -15.59 12.28 1.92
CA LEU A 81 -15.82 10.95 1.34
C LEU A 81 -16.42 11.05 -0.06
N ARG A 82 -17.41 11.92 -0.28
CA ARG A 82 -18.02 12.12 -1.59
C ARG A 82 -16.99 12.63 -2.62
N GLN A 83 -16.15 13.60 -2.23
CA GLN A 83 -15.05 14.07 -3.06
C GLN A 83 -14.03 12.95 -3.34
N ALA A 84 -13.66 12.16 -2.34
CA ALA A 84 -12.71 11.06 -2.47
C ALA A 84 -13.20 9.94 -3.41
N ASP A 85 -14.49 9.59 -3.37
CA ASP A 85 -15.11 8.64 -4.30
C ASP A 85 -15.05 9.17 -5.74
N GLY A 86 -15.39 10.45 -5.95
CA GLY A 86 -15.28 11.11 -7.24
C GLY A 86 -13.85 11.12 -7.79
N LEU A 87 -12.86 11.42 -6.94
CA LEU A 87 -11.45 11.41 -7.31
C LEU A 87 -10.97 10.02 -7.73
N SER A 88 -11.31 8.99 -6.96
CA SER A 88 -10.93 7.60 -7.24
C SER A 88 -11.65 7.02 -8.47
N ALA A 89 -12.81 7.59 -8.83
CA ALA A 89 -13.56 7.19 -10.02
C ALA A 89 -13.19 7.98 -11.29
N SER A 90 -12.34 9.01 -11.19
CA SER A 90 -12.06 9.94 -12.30
C SER A 90 -11.40 9.31 -13.53
N GLU A 91 -10.69 8.18 -13.36
CA GLU A 91 -10.04 7.45 -14.45
C GLU A 91 -10.95 6.44 -15.17
N ARG A 92 -12.21 6.29 -14.73
CA ARG A 92 -13.14 5.30 -15.30
C ARG A 92 -13.46 5.67 -16.75
N VAL A 93 -13.32 4.67 -17.63
CA VAL A 93 -13.65 4.79 -19.05
C VAL A 93 -15.11 4.38 -19.24
N LYS A 94 -15.90 5.22 -19.92
CA LYS A 94 -17.29 4.89 -20.26
C LYS A 94 -17.34 3.67 -21.18
N ASP A 95 -18.38 2.88 -21.00
CA ASP A 95 -18.63 1.66 -21.76
C ASP A 95 -20.14 1.54 -22.02
N ASP A 96 -20.52 1.15 -23.24
CA ASP A 96 -21.93 1.07 -23.67
C ASP A 96 -22.66 -0.17 -23.11
N HIS A 97 -22.00 -0.91 -22.22
CA HIS A 97 -22.50 -2.10 -21.56
C HIS A 97 -23.12 -1.79 -20.18
N TYR A 98 -24.42 -2.06 -20.05
CA TYR A 98 -25.22 -1.75 -18.86
C TYR A 98 -25.65 -3.00 -18.08
N PHE A 99 -24.69 -3.83 -17.68
CA PHE A 99 -24.93 -4.99 -16.82
C PHE A 99 -23.97 -5.01 -15.62
N ALA A 100 -24.51 -5.28 -14.43
CA ALA A 100 -23.76 -5.19 -13.16
C ALA A 100 -22.86 -6.41 -12.90
N HIS A 101 -23.24 -7.60 -13.40
CA HIS A 101 -22.54 -8.86 -13.15
C HIS A 101 -21.38 -9.08 -14.15
N ARG A 102 -20.44 -8.14 -14.17
CA ARG A 102 -19.21 -8.20 -14.99
C ARG A 102 -18.04 -8.67 -14.15
N PRO A 103 -17.15 -9.55 -14.66
CA PRO A 103 -15.88 -9.77 -14.00
C PRO A 103 -14.98 -8.54 -14.15
N LEU A 104 -13.93 -8.52 -13.34
CA LEU A 104 -12.86 -7.54 -13.44
C LEU A 104 -11.97 -7.89 -14.66
N LEU A 105 -11.83 -6.94 -15.59
CA LEU A 105 -10.98 -7.05 -16.76
C LEU A 105 -9.52 -6.72 -16.39
N SER A 106 -8.60 -7.36 -17.10
CA SER A 106 -7.17 -7.07 -16.98
C SER A 106 -6.85 -5.64 -17.42
N ILE A 107 -6.12 -4.91 -16.57
CA ILE A 107 -5.62 -3.56 -16.89
C ILE A 107 -4.72 -3.54 -18.13
N PHE A 108 -4.07 -4.66 -18.46
CA PHE A 108 -3.18 -4.76 -19.64
C PHE A 108 -3.92 -4.55 -20.96
N ARG A 109 -5.25 -4.68 -20.98
CA ARG A 109 -6.07 -4.35 -22.14
C ARG A 109 -5.95 -2.88 -22.57
N LYS A 110 -5.70 -1.96 -21.64
CA LYS A 110 -5.56 -0.51 -21.94
C LYS A 110 -4.13 -0.11 -22.30
N LEU A 111 -3.14 -0.98 -22.13
CA LEU A 111 -1.74 -0.60 -22.19
C LEU A 111 -1.21 -0.73 -23.62
N ASP A 112 -0.94 0.43 -24.24
CA ASP A 112 -0.08 0.53 -25.42
C ASP A 112 1.36 0.81 -24.96
N ILE A 113 2.27 -0.11 -25.27
CA ILE A 113 3.71 -0.01 -24.94
C ILE A 113 4.51 0.69 -26.05
N GLY A 114 3.87 1.54 -26.86
CA GLY A 114 4.47 2.26 -27.98
C GLY A 114 4.42 1.48 -29.29
N LYS A 115 3.49 0.54 -29.42
CA LYS A 115 3.25 -0.26 -30.65
C LYS A 115 2.12 0.31 -31.51
N GLY A 116 1.41 1.35 -31.04
CA GLY A 116 0.38 2.06 -31.80
C GLY A 116 -1.00 1.39 -31.78
N SER A 117 -1.19 0.39 -30.92
CA SER A 117 -2.47 -0.29 -30.72
C SER A 117 -2.50 -0.98 -29.36
N THR A 118 -3.66 -0.96 -28.70
CA THR A 118 -3.92 -1.78 -27.51
C THR A 118 -4.10 -3.26 -27.91
N PRO A 119 -3.91 -4.22 -26.98
CA PRO A 119 -4.19 -5.63 -27.24
C PRO A 119 -5.64 -5.86 -27.72
N SER A 120 -5.81 -6.74 -28.72
CA SER A 120 -7.14 -7.17 -29.20
C SER A 120 -7.79 -8.20 -28.27
N GLU A 121 -6.98 -8.98 -27.57
CA GLU A 121 -7.45 -10.01 -26.66
C GLU A 121 -8.03 -9.43 -25.36
N SER A 122 -9.12 -10.02 -24.87
CA SER A 122 -9.67 -9.73 -23.56
C SER A 122 -9.30 -10.82 -22.55
N TRP A 123 -8.95 -10.35 -21.36
CA TRP A 123 -8.55 -11.18 -20.24
C TRP A 123 -9.29 -10.69 -19.00
N TYR A 124 -9.77 -11.62 -18.16
CA TYR A 124 -10.51 -11.29 -16.94
C TYR A 124 -10.04 -12.11 -15.76
N VAL A 125 -10.35 -11.66 -14.55
CA VAL A 125 -10.11 -12.45 -13.34
C VAL A 125 -11.43 -12.94 -12.78
N GLU A 126 -11.43 -14.20 -12.33
CA GLU A 126 -12.59 -14.77 -11.65
C GLU A 126 -12.72 -14.22 -10.22
N PRO A 127 -13.94 -13.93 -9.75
CA PRO A 127 -14.18 -13.41 -8.42
C PRO A 127 -14.01 -14.53 -7.39
N ARG A 128 -12.76 -14.73 -6.95
CA ARG A 128 -12.33 -15.66 -5.90
C ARG A 128 -11.28 -15.00 -5.00
N ALA A 129 -11.02 -15.61 -3.86
CA ALA A 129 -9.93 -15.17 -2.99
C ALA A 129 -8.59 -15.12 -3.74
N LEU A 130 -7.79 -14.09 -3.46
CA LEU A 130 -6.39 -14.10 -3.85
C LEU A 130 -5.69 -15.34 -3.28
N ASN A 131 -5.00 -16.06 -4.16
CA ASN A 131 -4.17 -17.22 -3.83
C ASN A 131 -2.90 -17.20 -4.69
N ILE A 132 -1.80 -17.75 -4.19
CA ILE A 132 -0.52 -17.80 -4.89
C ILE A 132 -0.52 -18.79 -6.06
N ASP A 133 -1.34 -19.84 -6.00
CA ASP A 133 -1.40 -20.86 -7.05
C ASP A 133 -2.16 -20.40 -8.30
N ASP A 134 -2.87 -19.29 -8.19
CA ASP A 134 -3.83 -18.83 -9.18
C ASP A 134 -3.76 -17.31 -9.22
N ILE A 135 -2.88 -16.76 -10.06
CA ILE A 135 -2.58 -15.32 -10.12
C ILE A 135 -2.83 -14.71 -11.49
N PHE A 136 -3.03 -15.54 -12.52
CA PHE A 136 -3.15 -15.06 -13.90
C PHE A 136 -4.61 -14.86 -14.29
N PRO A 137 -4.90 -13.82 -15.10
CA PRO A 137 -6.21 -13.68 -15.70
C PRO A 137 -6.44 -14.78 -16.74
N GLU A 138 -7.71 -15.09 -16.98
CA GLU A 138 -8.15 -16.09 -17.95
C GLU A 138 -8.47 -15.41 -19.29
N LYS A 139 -8.07 -16.06 -20.38
CA LYS A 139 -8.33 -15.57 -21.73
C LYS A 139 -9.81 -15.72 -22.06
N VAL A 140 -10.35 -14.71 -22.74
CA VAL A 140 -11.67 -14.77 -23.34
C VAL A 140 -11.51 -15.01 -24.85
N ASP A 141 -11.93 -16.17 -25.33
CA ASP A 141 -11.92 -16.52 -26.77
C ASP A 141 -13.14 -15.95 -27.53
N VAL A 142 -13.49 -14.69 -27.29
CA VAL A 142 -14.49 -13.94 -28.08
C VAL A 142 -14.06 -12.49 -28.24
N GLU A 143 -14.46 -11.88 -29.35
CA GLU A 143 -14.23 -10.46 -29.61
C GLU A 143 -14.84 -9.60 -28.49
N PRO A 144 -14.13 -8.57 -28.00
CA PRO A 144 -14.55 -7.85 -26.79
C PRO A 144 -15.93 -7.18 -26.87
N SER A 145 -16.38 -6.84 -28.09
CA SER A 145 -17.71 -6.26 -28.36
C SER A 145 -18.85 -7.29 -28.32
N GLU A 146 -18.53 -8.58 -28.44
CA GLU A 146 -19.51 -9.68 -28.48
C GLU A 146 -19.54 -10.46 -27.17
N TRP A 147 -18.57 -10.24 -26.29
CA TRP A 147 -18.47 -10.94 -25.03
C TRP A 147 -19.61 -10.56 -24.07
N LYS A 148 -20.44 -11.55 -23.78
CA LYS A 148 -21.42 -11.51 -22.69
C LYS A 148 -21.03 -12.57 -21.67
N PRO A 149 -20.66 -12.19 -20.43
CA PRO A 149 -20.41 -13.19 -19.40
C PRO A 149 -21.69 -13.99 -19.14
N ASP A 150 -21.54 -15.29 -18.85
CA ASP A 150 -22.64 -16.06 -18.28
C ASP A 150 -22.98 -15.47 -16.91
N VAL A 151 -24.03 -14.64 -16.88
CA VAL A 151 -24.50 -13.93 -15.70
C VAL A 151 -24.81 -14.90 -14.56
N LYS A 152 -25.31 -16.11 -14.88
CA LYS A 152 -25.64 -17.12 -13.88
C LYS A 152 -24.35 -17.64 -13.24
N THR A 153 -23.40 -18.10 -14.05
CA THR A 153 -22.10 -18.59 -13.54
C THR A 153 -21.34 -17.51 -12.77
N MET A 154 -21.30 -16.28 -13.30
CA MET A 154 -20.63 -15.17 -12.62
C MET A 154 -21.27 -14.87 -11.26
N ARG A 155 -22.60 -14.91 -11.18
CA ARG A 155 -23.32 -14.70 -9.92
C ARG A 155 -23.04 -15.82 -8.91
N GLU A 156 -23.03 -17.07 -9.36
CA GLU A 156 -22.69 -18.23 -8.50
C GLU A 156 -21.27 -18.09 -7.93
N LYS A 157 -20.29 -17.68 -8.73
CA LYS A 157 -18.91 -17.42 -8.28
C LYS A 157 -18.82 -16.26 -7.28
N HIS A 158 -19.52 -15.16 -7.53
CA HIS A 158 -19.58 -14.05 -6.57
C HIS A 158 -20.24 -14.49 -5.26
N LEU A 159 -21.31 -15.29 -5.32
CA LEU A 159 -22.00 -15.79 -4.14
C LEU A 159 -21.10 -16.69 -3.29
N ASP A 160 -20.41 -17.65 -3.90
CA ASP A 160 -19.46 -18.52 -3.18
C ASP A 160 -18.37 -17.70 -2.46
N SER A 161 -17.78 -16.73 -3.15
CA SER A 161 -16.76 -15.84 -2.57
C SER A 161 -17.31 -14.92 -1.48
N TRP A 162 -18.54 -14.42 -1.66
CA TRP A 162 -19.23 -13.57 -0.69
C TRP A 162 -19.52 -14.31 0.61
N GLU A 163 -20.06 -15.53 0.55
CA GLU A 163 -20.32 -16.35 1.73
C GLU A 163 -19.04 -16.65 2.52
N LYS A 164 -17.98 -17.08 1.83
CA LYS A 164 -16.67 -17.35 2.47
C LYS A 164 -16.05 -16.10 3.08
N MET A 165 -16.21 -14.94 2.45
CA MET A 165 -15.78 -13.67 3.02
C MET A 165 -16.55 -13.37 4.31
N LYS A 166 -17.88 -13.50 4.33
CA LYS A 166 -18.70 -13.30 5.54
C LYS A 166 -18.23 -14.20 6.69
N GLU A 167 -17.92 -15.46 6.41
CA GLU A 167 -17.37 -16.40 7.41
C GLU A 167 -16.04 -15.90 8.02
N GLU A 168 -15.12 -15.37 7.22
CA GLU A 168 -13.85 -14.80 7.71
C GLU A 168 -14.07 -13.55 8.57
N PHE A 169 -15.02 -12.67 8.21
CA PHE A 169 -15.38 -11.50 9.02
C PHE A 169 -15.98 -11.89 10.39
N LEU A 170 -16.69 -13.02 10.47
CA LEU A 170 -17.21 -13.55 11.74
C LEU A 170 -16.08 -14.06 12.67
N LYS A 171 -14.90 -14.40 12.14
CA LYS A 171 -13.75 -14.86 12.93
C LYS A 171 -13.00 -13.72 13.63
N ILE A 172 -13.25 -12.45 13.26
CA ILE A 172 -12.58 -11.30 13.89
C ILE A 172 -12.88 -11.30 15.41
N PRO A 173 -11.88 -11.23 16.29
CA PRO A 173 -12.09 -11.23 17.73
C PRO A 173 -12.90 -10.01 18.21
N LYS A 174 -13.72 -10.20 19.23
CA LYS A 174 -14.53 -9.12 19.83
C LYS A 174 -13.66 -8.03 20.49
N LYS A 175 -12.54 -8.45 21.09
CA LYS A 175 -11.57 -7.58 21.77
C LYS A 175 -10.32 -7.47 20.91
N VAL A 176 -10.14 -6.32 20.26
CA VAL A 176 -9.02 -6.00 19.37
C VAL A 176 -8.84 -4.47 19.38
N SER A 177 -7.63 -3.97 19.12
CA SER A 177 -7.44 -2.52 18.95
C SER A 177 -8.05 -2.05 17.62
N PHE A 178 -8.32 -0.75 17.49
CA PHE A 178 -8.85 -0.22 16.22
C PHE A 178 -7.85 -0.42 15.07
N GLU A 179 -6.56 -0.22 15.33
CA GLU A 179 -5.49 -0.38 14.36
C GLU A 179 -5.41 -1.82 13.85
N SER A 180 -5.41 -2.79 14.77
CA SER A 180 -5.39 -4.21 14.42
C SER A 180 -6.66 -4.63 13.67
N LEU A 181 -7.83 -4.08 14.05
CA LEU A 181 -9.08 -4.30 13.32
C LEU A 181 -9.00 -3.74 11.90
N TYR A 182 -8.51 -2.51 11.74
CA TYR A 182 -8.45 -1.83 10.46
C TYR A 182 -7.52 -2.55 9.49
N ASP A 183 -6.33 -2.98 9.95
CA ASP A 183 -5.42 -3.80 9.15
C ASP A 183 -6.04 -5.17 8.81
N THR A 184 -6.77 -5.79 9.74
CA THR A 184 -7.48 -7.05 9.46
C THR A 184 -8.52 -6.86 8.34
N ILE A 185 -9.32 -5.79 8.40
CA ILE A 185 -10.30 -5.48 7.36
C ILE A 185 -9.59 -5.19 6.03
N TYR A 186 -8.49 -4.43 6.04
CA TYR A 186 -7.69 -4.16 4.84
C TYR A 186 -7.28 -5.45 4.13
N TYR A 187 -6.67 -6.40 4.83
CA TYR A 187 -6.21 -7.67 4.23
C TYR A 187 -7.36 -8.61 3.87
N LEU A 188 -8.48 -8.58 4.59
CA LEU A 188 -9.69 -9.32 4.19
C LEU A 188 -10.26 -8.77 2.88
N LEU A 189 -10.32 -7.45 2.73
CA LEU A 189 -10.75 -6.82 1.47
C LEU A 189 -9.74 -7.10 0.35
N GLU A 190 -8.44 -6.98 0.60
CA GLU A 190 -7.41 -7.32 -0.39
C GLU A 190 -7.62 -8.76 -0.89
N ARG A 191 -7.80 -9.70 0.03
CA ARG A 191 -8.01 -11.11 -0.33
C ARG A 191 -9.28 -11.33 -1.14
N TRP A 192 -10.41 -10.73 -0.75
CA TRP A 192 -11.73 -11.12 -1.27
C TRP A 192 -12.30 -10.16 -2.32
N THR A 193 -11.82 -8.92 -2.41
CA THR A 193 -12.39 -7.88 -3.29
C THR A 193 -11.41 -7.37 -4.36
N SER A 194 -10.15 -7.80 -4.35
CA SER A 194 -9.19 -7.49 -5.44
C SER A 194 -9.56 -8.10 -6.79
N ARG A 195 -10.43 -9.12 -6.81
CA ARG A 195 -10.94 -9.76 -8.04
C ARG A 195 -12.40 -9.43 -8.36
N VAL A 196 -12.96 -8.44 -7.67
CA VAL A 196 -14.32 -7.95 -7.89
C VAL A 196 -14.21 -6.57 -8.51
N CYS A 197 -14.97 -6.27 -9.57
CA CYS A 197 -14.93 -4.93 -10.18
C CYS A 197 -15.63 -3.88 -9.31
N SER A 198 -15.07 -2.68 -9.21
CA SER A 198 -15.67 -1.56 -8.46
C SER A 198 -16.90 -0.96 -9.18
N ALA A 199 -16.86 -0.90 -10.51
CA ALA A 199 -17.96 -0.44 -11.36
C ALA A 199 -17.98 -1.22 -12.67
N GLY A 200 -19.11 -1.85 -13.00
CA GLY A 200 -19.31 -2.56 -14.28
C GLY A 200 -20.44 -2.02 -15.13
N TYR A 201 -21.34 -1.22 -14.56
CA TYR A 201 -22.48 -0.65 -15.26
C TYR A 201 -22.09 0.68 -15.90
N GLY A 202 -22.08 0.76 -17.23
CA GLY A 202 -21.76 1.99 -17.98
C GLY A 202 -20.28 2.38 -17.96
N PHE A 203 -19.42 1.53 -17.40
CA PHE A 203 -17.98 1.74 -17.29
C PHE A 203 -17.22 0.45 -17.57
N MET A 204 -16.00 0.59 -18.07
CA MET A 204 -15.10 -0.55 -18.21
C MET A 204 -14.69 -1.05 -16.82
N PRO A 205 -14.91 -2.35 -16.50
CA PRO A 205 -14.67 -2.88 -15.17
C PRO A 205 -13.20 -3.30 -15.01
N ASP A 206 -12.26 -2.36 -15.02
CA ASP A 206 -10.82 -2.65 -14.90
C ASP A 206 -10.19 -2.16 -13.59
N ILE A 207 -11.00 -1.60 -12.69
CA ILE A 207 -10.60 -1.17 -11.34
C ILE A 207 -11.18 -2.16 -10.34
N SER A 208 -10.34 -2.75 -9.49
CA SER A 208 -10.77 -3.65 -8.44
C SER A 208 -11.56 -2.90 -7.35
N LEU A 209 -12.48 -3.58 -6.69
CA LEU A 209 -13.24 -3.04 -5.56
C LEU A 209 -12.29 -2.74 -4.39
N PHE A 210 -11.28 -3.57 -4.16
CA PHE A 210 -10.26 -3.32 -3.15
C PHE A 210 -9.49 -2.02 -3.41
N ASP A 211 -8.97 -1.85 -4.63
CA ASP A 211 -8.17 -0.67 -5.00
C ASP A 211 -9.00 0.60 -4.91
N HIS A 212 -10.24 0.58 -5.39
CA HIS A 212 -11.18 1.70 -5.24
C HIS A 212 -11.44 2.02 -3.77
N SER A 213 -11.80 1.02 -2.96
CA SER A 213 -12.09 1.23 -1.54
C SER A 213 -10.90 1.79 -0.75
N ARG A 214 -9.68 1.28 -0.97
CA ARG A 214 -8.50 1.75 -0.24
C ARG A 214 -8.08 3.16 -0.65
N THR A 215 -8.16 3.52 -1.94
CA THR A 215 -7.82 4.87 -2.40
C THR A 215 -8.85 5.88 -1.94
N VAL A 216 -10.14 5.55 -1.96
CA VAL A 216 -11.20 6.39 -1.37
C VAL A 216 -10.95 6.64 0.11
N ALA A 217 -10.63 5.60 0.89
CA ALA A 217 -10.32 5.77 2.31
C ALA A 217 -9.11 6.68 2.55
N ALA A 218 -8.04 6.52 1.76
CA ALA A 218 -6.84 7.36 1.86
C ALA A 218 -7.13 8.82 1.49
N TYR A 219 -7.82 9.07 0.37
CA TYR A 219 -8.19 10.42 -0.05
C TYR A 219 -9.12 11.10 0.96
N ALA A 220 -10.14 10.38 1.48
CA ALA A 220 -11.07 10.91 2.47
C ALA A 220 -10.36 11.31 3.78
N ASP A 221 -9.43 10.48 4.26
CA ASP A 221 -8.62 10.80 5.44
C ASP A 221 -7.71 12.01 5.16
N CYS A 222 -7.06 12.06 4.00
CA CYS A 222 -6.19 13.17 3.62
C CYS A 222 -6.94 14.51 3.51
N LEU A 223 -8.10 14.53 2.83
CA LEU A 223 -8.93 15.73 2.67
C LEU A 223 -9.40 16.27 4.03
N ALA A 224 -9.83 15.37 4.91
CA ALA A 224 -10.32 15.74 6.22
C ALA A 224 -9.20 16.26 7.13
N GLU A 225 -8.07 15.56 7.15
CA GLU A 225 -6.97 15.87 8.07
C GLU A 225 -6.02 16.94 7.54
N SER A 226 -6.05 17.31 6.26
CA SER A 226 -5.16 18.35 5.73
C SER A 226 -5.42 19.73 6.36
N THR A 227 -4.32 20.43 6.69
CA THR A 227 -4.35 21.84 7.10
C THR A 227 -4.29 22.81 5.92
N ASP A 228 -3.86 22.33 4.74
CA ASP A 228 -3.85 23.06 3.48
C ASP A 228 -5.03 22.58 2.62
N LYS A 229 -6.00 23.46 2.34
CA LYS A 229 -7.19 23.08 1.58
C LYS A 229 -7.01 23.23 0.06
N ASP A 230 -6.04 24.03 -0.39
CA ASP A 230 -5.76 24.21 -1.82
C ASP A 230 -4.93 23.03 -2.35
N LYS A 231 -4.01 22.51 -1.52
CA LYS A 231 -3.20 21.34 -1.82
C LYS A 231 -3.30 20.32 -0.69
N PRO A 232 -4.44 19.59 -0.57
CA PRO A 232 -4.70 18.74 0.58
C PRO A 232 -3.82 17.50 0.66
N PHE A 233 -3.15 17.14 -0.44
CA PHE A 233 -2.39 15.91 -0.52
C PHE A 233 -0.89 16.18 -0.48
N LEU A 234 -0.18 15.28 0.21
CA LEU A 234 1.26 15.15 0.23
C LEU A 234 1.62 13.73 -0.20
N VAL A 235 2.29 13.58 -1.35
CA VAL A 235 2.91 12.30 -1.70
C VAL A 235 4.31 12.24 -1.11
N ILE A 236 4.64 11.14 -0.46
CA ILE A 236 5.92 10.85 0.16
C ILE A 236 6.50 9.62 -0.55
N GLU A 237 7.68 9.75 -1.12
CA GLU A 237 8.39 8.65 -1.78
C GLU A 237 9.66 8.33 -1.03
N GLY A 238 9.83 7.06 -0.65
CA GLY A 238 11.04 6.54 -0.06
C GLY A 238 11.75 5.58 -1.00
N ASP A 239 13.08 5.64 -1.01
CA ASP A 239 13.95 4.90 -1.93
C ASP A 239 15.17 4.37 -1.19
N ILE A 240 15.25 3.05 -1.07
CA ILE A 240 16.41 2.38 -0.51
C ILE A 240 17.51 2.32 -1.57
N SER A 241 18.55 3.10 -1.33
CA SER A 241 19.73 3.14 -2.17
C SER A 241 20.76 2.06 -1.79
N GLY A 242 21.55 1.62 -2.76
CA GLY A 242 22.62 0.64 -2.55
C GLY A 242 22.21 -0.82 -2.71
N ILE A 243 20.92 -1.11 -2.96
CA ILE A 243 20.36 -2.48 -3.09
C ILE A 243 21.18 -3.39 -3.99
N GLN A 244 21.46 -2.95 -5.22
CA GLN A 244 22.17 -3.77 -6.21
C GLN A 244 23.56 -4.19 -5.71
N ASN A 245 24.33 -3.21 -5.22
CA ASN A 245 25.65 -3.47 -4.65
C ASN A 245 25.54 -4.38 -3.42
N PHE A 246 24.61 -4.10 -2.51
CA PHE A 246 24.42 -4.92 -1.31
C PHE A 246 24.09 -6.38 -1.63
N ILE A 247 23.14 -6.63 -2.55
CA ILE A 247 22.73 -7.99 -2.90
C ILE A 247 23.91 -8.73 -3.54
N TYR A 248 24.55 -8.16 -4.55
CA TYR A 248 25.52 -8.86 -5.39
C TYR A 248 26.99 -8.79 -4.90
N LYS A 249 27.30 -8.04 -3.83
CA LYS A 249 28.66 -7.96 -3.25
C LYS A 249 29.07 -9.28 -2.58
N ILE A 250 29.77 -10.12 -3.34
CA ILE A 250 30.31 -11.41 -2.91
C ILE A 250 31.83 -11.41 -3.15
N ALA A 251 32.61 -11.65 -2.09
CA ALA A 251 34.07 -11.48 -2.12
C ALA A 251 34.84 -12.69 -2.68
N ASN A 252 34.34 -13.93 -2.55
CA ASN A 252 35.03 -15.13 -3.03
C ASN A 252 34.05 -16.25 -3.42
N PRO A 253 33.69 -16.39 -4.71
CA PRO A 253 32.92 -17.53 -5.19
C PRO A 253 33.86 -18.69 -5.54
N SER A 254 34.10 -19.63 -4.62
CA SER A 254 34.65 -20.95 -5.00
C SER A 254 33.53 -21.91 -5.43
N ASP A 255 33.84 -23.01 -6.14
CA ASP A 255 32.83 -23.95 -6.64
C ASP A 255 32.04 -24.67 -5.53
N ALA A 256 32.67 -24.90 -4.36
CA ALA A 256 31.99 -25.41 -3.17
C ALA A 256 31.03 -24.37 -2.52
N ASP A 257 31.20 -23.08 -2.85
CA ASP A 257 30.43 -21.97 -2.31
C ASP A 257 29.18 -21.62 -3.14
N GLN A 258 28.99 -22.14 -4.36
CA GLN A 258 27.86 -21.74 -5.24
C GLN A 258 26.47 -21.95 -4.60
N LYS A 259 26.23 -23.10 -3.94
CA LYS A 259 24.97 -23.37 -3.23
C LYS A 259 24.76 -22.42 -2.04
N ARG A 260 25.85 -22.03 -1.37
CA ARG A 260 25.82 -21.10 -0.23
C ARG A 260 25.57 -19.67 -0.70
N THR A 261 26.21 -19.29 -1.80
CA THR A 261 26.05 -18.00 -2.47
C THR A 261 24.61 -17.77 -2.93
N SER A 262 23.96 -18.77 -3.53
CA SER A 262 22.55 -18.66 -3.93
C SER A 262 21.62 -18.42 -2.73
N LYS A 263 21.87 -19.07 -1.59
CA LYS A 263 21.12 -18.83 -0.34
C LYS A 263 21.32 -17.39 0.15
N ILE A 264 22.57 -16.92 0.20
CA ILE A 264 22.90 -15.54 0.63
C ILE A 264 22.23 -14.50 -0.27
N LEU A 265 22.25 -14.69 -1.60
CA LEU A 265 21.60 -13.79 -2.54
C LEU A 265 20.09 -13.68 -2.29
N ARG A 266 19.41 -14.83 -2.08
CA ARG A 266 17.99 -14.87 -1.75
C ARG A 266 17.71 -14.24 -0.38
N GLY A 267 18.54 -14.53 0.62
CA GLY A 267 18.46 -13.95 1.95
C GLY A 267 18.58 -12.43 1.93
N ARG A 268 19.54 -11.88 1.18
CA ARG A 268 19.70 -10.43 0.99
C ARG A 268 18.55 -9.80 0.23
N SER A 269 18.03 -10.46 -0.80
CA SER A 269 16.85 -9.96 -1.52
C SER A 269 15.62 -9.90 -0.63
N LEU A 270 15.39 -10.95 0.18
CA LEU A 270 14.33 -10.96 1.18
C LEU A 270 14.54 -9.87 2.24
N TYR A 271 15.78 -9.69 2.71
CA TYR A 271 16.14 -8.65 3.66
C TYR A 271 15.78 -7.25 3.16
N VAL A 272 16.11 -6.93 1.90
CA VAL A 272 15.78 -5.64 1.29
C VAL A 272 14.27 -5.42 1.22
N ASN A 273 13.50 -6.46 0.89
CA ASN A 273 12.04 -6.35 0.89
C ASN A 273 11.49 -6.09 2.29
N LEU A 274 11.94 -6.86 3.30
CA LEU A 274 11.55 -6.66 4.70
C LEU A 274 11.95 -5.28 5.22
N LEU A 275 13.12 -4.77 4.82
CA LEU A 275 13.58 -3.43 5.16
C LEU A 275 12.66 -2.36 4.55
N SER A 276 12.27 -2.51 3.29
CA SER A 276 11.32 -1.61 2.60
C SER A 276 9.96 -1.60 3.30
N ASP A 277 9.41 -2.78 3.56
CA ASP A 277 8.13 -2.96 4.27
C ASP A 277 8.17 -2.35 5.67
N THR A 278 9.23 -2.63 6.42
CA THR A 278 9.41 -2.12 7.78
C THR A 278 9.58 -0.61 7.79
N ALA A 279 10.35 -0.04 6.85
CA ALA A 279 10.53 1.41 6.77
C ALA A 279 9.22 2.13 6.43
N ALA A 280 8.47 1.62 5.45
CA ALA A 280 7.17 2.16 5.08
C ALA A 280 6.17 2.08 6.24
N ASP A 281 6.03 0.92 6.88
CA ASP A 281 5.11 0.71 8.00
C ASP A 281 5.52 1.53 9.25
N PHE A 282 6.82 1.70 9.47
CA PHE A 282 7.34 2.56 10.53
C PHE A 282 6.96 4.03 10.29
N ILE A 283 7.14 4.54 9.06
CA ILE A 283 6.74 5.90 8.70
C ILE A 283 5.23 6.08 8.85
N LEU A 284 4.41 5.14 8.39
CA LEU A 284 2.95 5.21 8.57
C LEU A 284 2.59 5.33 10.06
N LYS A 285 3.17 4.49 10.92
CA LYS A 285 2.92 4.51 12.37
C LYS A 285 3.30 5.84 13.01
N GLU A 286 4.49 6.37 12.71
CA GLU A 286 4.98 7.63 13.27
C GLU A 286 4.17 8.85 12.79
N LEU A 287 3.51 8.75 11.63
CA LEU A 287 2.59 9.77 11.11
C LEU A 287 1.13 9.56 11.56
N GLY A 288 0.81 8.43 12.22
CA GLY A 288 -0.55 8.07 12.58
C GLY A 288 -1.43 7.71 11.37
N LEU A 289 -0.83 7.14 10.31
CA LEU A 289 -1.47 6.70 9.08
C LEU A 289 -1.67 5.17 9.06
N PHE A 290 -2.60 4.72 8.23
CA PHE A 290 -2.96 3.30 8.05
C PHE A 290 -2.55 2.76 6.69
N LYS A 291 -2.57 1.44 6.51
CA LYS A 291 -2.13 0.75 5.27
C LYS A 291 -2.78 1.26 3.98
N VAL A 292 -4.00 1.81 4.04
CA VAL A 292 -4.67 2.46 2.89
C VAL A 292 -3.86 3.62 2.30
N HIS A 293 -3.02 4.27 3.09
CA HIS A 293 -2.14 5.36 2.67
C HIS A 293 -0.90 4.87 1.90
N LEU A 294 -0.58 3.58 1.96
CA LEU A 294 0.52 2.99 1.20
C LEU A 294 0.04 2.59 -0.20
N LEU A 295 0.28 3.45 -1.19
CA LEU A 295 -0.19 3.24 -2.56
C LEU A 295 0.61 2.15 -3.27
N MET A 296 1.93 2.14 -3.05
CA MET A 296 2.85 1.16 -3.63
C MET A 296 4.04 0.93 -2.70
N ASN A 297 4.52 -0.31 -2.65
CA ASN A 297 5.79 -0.66 -2.04
C ASN A 297 6.38 -1.85 -2.81
N GLY A 298 7.55 -1.66 -3.42
CA GLY A 298 8.19 -2.70 -4.22
C GLY A 298 9.59 -2.30 -4.69
N GLY A 299 10.50 -3.27 -4.72
CA GLY A 299 11.87 -3.06 -5.20
C GLY A 299 12.69 -2.06 -4.36
N GLY A 300 12.32 -1.82 -3.10
CA GLY A 300 12.95 -0.81 -2.25
C GLY A 300 12.43 0.61 -2.47
N HIS A 301 11.36 0.78 -3.25
CA HIS A 301 10.67 2.04 -3.47
C HIS A 301 9.26 1.97 -2.90
N PHE A 302 8.86 2.96 -2.12
CA PHE A 302 7.49 3.05 -1.60
C PHE A 302 6.89 4.44 -1.76
N HIS A 303 5.57 4.48 -1.89
CA HIS A 303 4.77 5.69 -2.13
C HIS A 303 3.67 5.75 -1.09
N ILE A 304 3.71 6.77 -0.24
CA ILE A 304 2.71 7.05 0.80
C ILE A 304 1.94 8.30 0.42
N LEU A 305 0.62 8.21 0.41
CA LEU A 305 -0.28 9.36 0.37
C LEU A 305 -0.53 9.84 1.80
N SER A 306 -0.41 11.13 2.05
CA SER A 306 -0.59 11.73 3.38
C SER A 306 -1.38 13.02 3.25
N PRO A 307 -2.12 13.44 4.30
CA PRO A 307 -2.60 14.82 4.37
C PRO A 307 -1.42 15.80 4.35
N ASN A 308 -1.63 16.95 3.72
CA ASN A 308 -0.65 18.03 3.73
C ASN A 308 -0.71 18.81 5.05
N ARG A 309 0.27 18.53 5.92
CA ARG A 309 0.50 19.27 7.15
C ARG A 309 1.96 19.66 7.32
N GLU A 310 2.19 20.84 7.87
CA GLU A 310 3.53 21.36 8.15
C GLU A 310 4.31 20.46 9.13
N ASN A 311 3.64 19.94 10.15
CA ASN A 311 4.26 19.03 11.13
C ASN A 311 4.66 17.69 10.49
N ILE A 312 3.85 17.14 9.57
CA ILE A 312 4.19 15.93 8.81
C ILE A 312 5.43 16.17 7.93
N ARG A 313 5.50 17.30 7.22
CA ARG A 313 6.68 17.65 6.40
C ARG A 313 7.97 17.68 7.22
N LYS A 314 7.92 18.25 8.42
CA LYS A 314 9.06 18.27 9.36
C LYS A 314 9.39 16.87 9.87
N LYS A 315 8.38 16.09 10.25
CA LYS A 315 8.54 14.74 10.78
C LYS A 315 9.19 13.79 9.77
N ILE A 316 8.87 13.91 8.48
CA ILE A 316 9.50 13.10 7.42
C ILE A 316 11.02 13.31 7.37
N ILE A 317 11.50 14.55 7.53
CA ILE A 317 12.93 14.87 7.55
C ILE A 317 13.61 14.23 8.78
N GLU A 318 12.95 14.27 9.94
CA GLU A 318 13.42 13.61 11.16
C GLU A 318 13.49 12.09 10.99
N LEU A 319 12.44 11.48 10.43
CA LEU A 319 12.34 10.05 10.21
C LEU A 319 13.42 9.55 9.24
N GLU A 320 13.66 10.26 8.14
CA GLU A 320 14.74 9.94 7.21
C GLU A 320 16.11 9.94 7.92
N LYS A 321 16.39 10.96 8.75
CA LYS A 321 17.64 11.02 9.53
C LYS A 321 17.73 9.86 10.51
N ARG A 322 16.65 9.54 11.23
CA ARG A 322 16.57 8.44 12.19
C ARG A 322 16.84 7.10 11.53
N ILE A 323 16.21 6.83 10.38
CA ILE A 323 16.40 5.61 9.62
C ILE A 323 17.84 5.53 9.07
N ASN A 324 18.38 6.60 8.50
CA ASN A 324 19.76 6.59 7.99
C ASN A 324 20.81 6.43 9.09
N LYS A 325 20.61 6.98 10.28
CA LYS A 325 21.49 6.72 11.44
C LYS A 325 21.51 5.24 11.80
N TRP A 326 20.36 4.58 11.77
CA TRP A 326 20.26 3.14 11.99
C TRP A 326 20.95 2.36 10.86
N LEU A 327 20.71 2.72 9.58
CA LEU A 327 21.35 2.08 8.43
C LEU A 327 22.88 2.22 8.42
N ILE A 328 23.42 3.38 8.81
CA ILE A 328 24.88 3.57 8.92
C ILE A 328 25.45 2.68 10.02
N LYS A 329 24.77 2.58 11.16
CA LYS A 329 25.22 1.74 12.26
C LYS A 329 25.21 0.25 11.91
N GLU A 330 24.15 -0.23 11.27
CA GLU A 330 23.95 -1.67 11.01
C GLU A 330 24.55 -2.14 9.67
N HIS A 331 24.69 -1.25 8.68
CA HIS A 331 25.16 -1.57 7.33
C HIS A 331 26.35 -0.74 6.87
N HIS A 332 26.96 0.07 7.74
CA HIS A 332 28.17 0.83 7.42
C HIS A 332 28.01 1.71 6.17
N GLY A 333 26.78 2.18 5.90
CA GLY A 333 26.45 2.99 4.72
C GLY A 333 26.34 2.23 3.40
N GLU A 334 26.41 0.89 3.38
CA GLU A 334 26.14 0.09 2.17
C GLU A 334 24.68 0.24 1.69
N LEU A 335 23.78 0.43 2.65
CA LEU A 335 22.38 0.78 2.43
C LEU A 335 22.09 2.15 3.04
N GLY A 336 21.19 2.88 2.40
CA GLY A 336 20.71 4.19 2.85
C GLY A 336 19.31 4.42 2.30
N ILE A 337 18.51 5.26 2.95
CA ILE A 337 17.19 5.66 2.45
C ILE A 337 17.19 7.13 2.03
N VAL A 338 16.51 7.42 0.93
CA VAL A 338 16.23 8.78 0.48
C VAL A 338 14.72 8.98 0.50
N ILE A 339 14.23 10.00 1.19
CA ILE A 339 12.80 10.30 1.26
C ILE A 339 12.52 11.68 0.67
N ALA A 340 11.65 11.76 -0.33
CA ALA A 340 11.19 13.03 -0.90
C ALA A 340 9.69 13.22 -0.66
N SER A 341 9.22 14.46 -0.74
CA SER A 341 7.79 14.75 -0.72
C SER A 341 7.38 15.89 -1.65
N ASN A 342 6.12 15.87 -2.08
CA ASN A 342 5.52 16.92 -2.90
C ASN A 342 4.02 17.04 -2.59
N GLU A 343 3.56 18.26 -2.40
CA GLU A 343 2.14 18.56 -2.32
C GLU A 343 1.47 18.72 -3.67
N PHE A 344 0.20 18.37 -3.74
CA PHE A 344 -0.60 18.51 -4.95
C PHE A 344 -2.07 18.77 -4.62
N SER A 345 -2.77 19.42 -5.55
CA SER A 345 -4.18 19.77 -5.43
C SER A 345 -5.11 18.61 -5.86
N ILE A 346 -6.41 18.82 -5.63
CA ILE A 346 -7.48 17.95 -6.12
C ILE A 346 -7.44 17.84 -7.66
N ASP A 347 -7.22 18.95 -8.35
CA ASP A 347 -7.19 18.99 -9.82
C ASP A 347 -6.02 18.16 -10.39
N GLU A 348 -4.89 18.13 -9.67
CA GLU A 348 -3.70 17.35 -10.05
C GLU A 348 -3.89 15.83 -9.90
N VAL A 349 -4.97 15.34 -9.27
CA VAL A 349 -5.27 13.90 -9.18
C VAL A 349 -5.51 13.30 -10.57
N SER A 350 -6.23 14.02 -11.43
CA SER A 350 -6.53 13.58 -12.80
C SER A 350 -5.28 13.44 -13.68
N ASP A 351 -4.23 14.20 -13.38
CA ASP A 351 -2.89 14.08 -13.99
C ASP A 351 -1.85 13.66 -12.95
N TYR A 352 -2.13 12.59 -12.21
CA TYR A 352 -1.18 12.04 -11.24
C TYR A 352 0.17 11.67 -11.89
N SER A 353 0.20 11.46 -13.21
CA SER A 353 1.42 11.24 -13.98
C SER A 353 2.43 12.39 -13.84
N SER A 354 1.97 13.65 -13.83
CA SER A 354 2.85 14.80 -13.66
C SER A 354 3.35 14.93 -12.23
N VAL A 355 2.52 14.61 -11.24
CA VAL A 355 2.92 14.52 -9.84
C VAL A 355 4.06 13.50 -9.67
N LYS A 356 3.94 12.30 -10.26
CA LYS A 356 5.03 11.30 -10.26
C LYS A 356 6.31 11.80 -10.93
N ARG A 357 6.23 12.51 -12.06
CA ARG A 357 7.41 13.07 -12.73
C ARG A 357 8.13 14.13 -11.87
N LYS A 358 7.36 15.00 -11.21
CA LYS A 358 7.90 15.99 -10.25
C LYS A 358 8.60 15.29 -9.09
N MET A 359 7.96 14.25 -8.54
CA MET A 359 8.52 13.45 -7.45
C MET A 359 9.81 12.74 -7.82
N SER A 360 9.84 12.05 -8.97
CA SER A 360 11.04 11.36 -9.47
C SER A 360 12.23 12.33 -9.61
N SER A 361 11.98 13.53 -10.16
CA SER A 361 13.01 14.58 -10.27
C SER A 361 13.55 15.01 -8.90
N LYS A 362 12.66 15.29 -7.93
CA LYS A 362 13.05 15.65 -6.55
C LYS A 362 13.86 14.55 -5.87
N LEU A 363 13.42 13.30 -6.02
CA LEU A 363 14.06 12.14 -5.43
C LEU A 363 15.46 11.93 -6.01
N ASN A 364 15.63 12.09 -7.33
CA ASN A 364 16.94 12.00 -7.98
C ASN A 364 17.92 13.09 -7.53
N GLN A 365 17.46 14.35 -7.42
CA GLN A 365 18.30 15.44 -6.87
C GLN A 365 18.74 15.13 -5.43
N LYS A 366 17.87 14.52 -4.63
CA LYS A 366 18.19 14.15 -3.25
C LYS A 366 19.17 12.97 -3.17
N LYS A 367 19.11 12.03 -4.11
CA LYS A 367 20.08 10.92 -4.24
C LYS A 367 21.50 11.38 -4.55
N GLU A 368 21.70 12.56 -5.13
CA GLU A 368 23.02 13.16 -5.33
C GLU A 368 23.64 13.68 -4.03
N LYS A 369 22.81 13.91 -2.99
CA LYS A 369 23.19 14.45 -1.68
C LYS A 369 22.90 13.45 -0.56
N LYS A 370 23.14 12.16 -0.81
CA LYS A 370 22.90 11.09 0.18
C LYS A 370 23.65 11.37 1.48
N ASN A 371 22.94 11.18 2.60
CA ASN A 371 23.47 11.34 3.94
C ASN A 371 24.10 12.73 4.20
N PHE A 372 23.77 13.75 3.41
CA PHE A 372 24.37 15.08 3.54
C PHE A 372 24.20 15.66 4.95
N ASP A 373 23.03 15.45 5.55
CA ASP A 373 22.73 15.90 6.91
C ASP A 373 23.52 15.16 8.00
N LEU A 374 24.17 14.05 7.66
CA LEU A 374 24.97 13.22 8.57
C LEU A 374 26.48 13.39 8.36
N ILE A 375 26.92 14.09 7.31
CA ILE A 375 28.33 14.38 6.99
C ILE A 375 29.06 15.04 8.18
N GLY A 376 28.37 15.89 8.95
CA GLY A 376 28.96 16.54 10.13
C GLY A 376 29.04 15.68 11.38
N GLU A 377 28.43 14.48 11.40
CA GLU A 377 28.42 13.63 12.58
C GLU A 377 29.72 12.82 12.68
N PHE A 378 30.29 12.74 13.89
CA PHE A 378 31.54 11.99 14.13
C PHE A 378 31.41 10.52 13.67
N ASN A 379 30.24 9.92 13.76
CA ASN A 379 30.02 8.53 13.34
C ASN A 379 30.06 8.33 11.81
N PHE A 380 30.07 9.41 11.02
CA PHE A 380 30.11 9.34 9.55
C PHE A 380 31.54 9.32 9.00
N PHE A 381 32.42 10.20 9.49
CA PHE A 381 33.84 10.24 9.08
C PHE A 381 34.83 9.75 10.13
N GLY A 382 34.37 9.58 11.37
CA GLY A 382 35.20 9.06 12.44
C GLY A 382 35.43 7.55 12.28
N PRO A 383 36.46 7.01 12.93
CA PRO A 383 36.63 5.57 13.03
C PRO A 383 35.37 4.95 13.65
N HIS A 384 34.94 3.79 13.14
CA HIS A 384 33.72 3.12 13.61
C HIS A 384 33.71 2.81 15.12
N GLU A 385 34.87 2.90 15.79
CA GLU A 385 34.97 3.00 17.24
C GLU A 385 36.00 4.10 17.63
N PRO A 386 35.63 5.08 18.49
CA PRO A 386 36.60 5.99 19.11
C PRO A 386 37.30 5.25 20.24
N GLY A 387 38.40 4.58 19.93
CA GLY A 387 39.24 3.99 20.96
C GLY A 387 40.16 2.92 20.40
N TYR A 388 41.34 2.85 20.98
CA TYR A 388 42.24 1.71 20.93
C TYR A 388 41.55 0.45 21.52
N THR A 389 40.53 -0.08 20.85
CA THR A 389 39.98 -1.39 21.20
C THR A 389 41.03 -2.42 20.78
N LYS A 390 41.46 -3.28 21.70
CA LYS A 390 42.36 -4.42 21.44
C LYS A 390 41.71 -5.50 20.55
N GLU A 391 40.61 -5.18 19.88
CA GLU A 391 39.82 -6.11 19.11
C GLU A 391 40.47 -6.31 17.75
N ILE A 392 40.74 -7.57 17.41
CA ILE A 392 41.31 -7.92 16.12
C ILE A 392 40.20 -7.84 15.08
N TRP A 393 40.36 -6.97 14.10
CA TRP A 393 39.48 -6.88 12.94
C TRP A 393 39.92 -7.88 11.86
N ASP A 394 38.96 -8.35 11.08
CA ASP A 394 39.17 -9.25 9.95
C ASP A 394 38.18 -8.88 8.83
N VAL A 395 38.40 -9.41 7.64
CA VAL A 395 37.53 -9.23 6.48
C VAL A 395 36.57 -10.42 6.37
N CYS A 396 35.28 -10.14 6.22
CA CYS A 396 34.27 -11.16 6.00
C CYS A 396 34.52 -11.88 4.68
N LYS A 397 34.66 -13.21 4.70
CA LYS A 397 34.89 -14.00 3.48
C LYS A 397 33.72 -14.00 2.50
N VAL A 398 32.52 -13.59 2.95
CA VAL A 398 31.29 -13.55 2.14
C VAL A 398 31.13 -12.19 1.48
N CYS A 399 31.04 -11.10 2.25
CA CYS A 399 30.78 -9.76 1.70
C CYS A 399 32.04 -8.92 1.46
N GLY A 400 33.20 -9.32 1.99
CA GLY A 400 34.40 -8.50 1.95
C GLY A 400 34.34 -7.25 2.83
N GLY A 401 33.34 -7.13 3.71
CA GLY A 401 33.21 -6.03 4.66
C GLY A 401 34.05 -6.27 5.93
N ASP A 402 34.43 -5.17 6.58
CA ASP A 402 35.17 -5.17 7.83
C ASP A 402 34.30 -5.73 8.97
N MET A 403 34.90 -6.54 9.84
CA MET A 403 34.19 -7.15 10.95
C MET A 403 35.11 -7.49 12.13
N LYS A 404 34.55 -7.61 13.33
CA LYS A 404 35.24 -8.21 14.48
C LYS A 404 35.60 -9.67 14.18
N LYS A 405 36.84 -10.08 14.43
CA LYS A 405 37.32 -11.43 14.07
C LYS A 405 36.46 -12.52 14.71
N THR A 406 35.87 -13.38 13.87
CA THR A 406 35.14 -14.59 14.30
C THR A 406 35.84 -15.84 13.80
N LYS A 407 35.62 -16.99 14.46
CA LYS A 407 36.24 -18.28 14.06
C LYS A 407 36.02 -18.63 12.57
N ASN A 408 34.86 -18.25 12.02
CA ASN A 408 34.47 -18.60 10.66
C ASN A 408 34.74 -17.50 9.61
N ARG A 409 35.22 -16.31 10.03
CA ARG A 409 35.41 -15.11 9.20
C ARG A 409 34.13 -14.68 8.46
N ILE A 410 32.99 -14.74 9.15
CA ILE A 410 31.67 -14.33 8.62
C ILE A 410 31.09 -13.29 9.56
N CYS A 411 30.68 -12.14 9.01
CA CYS A 411 30.10 -11.05 9.79
C CYS A 411 28.67 -11.39 10.24
N PRO A 412 28.15 -10.73 11.30
CA PRO A 412 26.80 -10.99 11.79
C PRO A 412 25.71 -10.89 10.71
N VAL A 413 25.79 -9.86 9.85
CA VAL A 413 24.85 -9.65 8.73
C VAL A 413 24.86 -10.80 7.72
N CYS A 414 26.04 -11.30 7.35
CA CYS A 414 26.13 -12.46 6.45
C CYS A 414 25.81 -13.78 7.14
N SER A 415 25.79 -13.82 8.47
CA SER A 415 25.39 -15.01 9.23
C SER A 415 23.88 -15.08 9.44
N SER A 416 23.17 -13.95 9.37
CA SER A 416 21.70 -13.89 9.46
C SER A 416 21.00 -14.17 8.13
N HIS A 417 21.73 -14.21 7.02
CA HIS A 417 21.23 -14.50 5.68
C HIS A 417 21.66 -15.91 5.24
#